data_AF-A0A0W0G6H1-F1
#
_entry.id   AF-A0A0W0G6H1-F1
#
_cell.length_a   1.000
_cell.length_b   1.000
_cell.length_c   1.000
_cell.angle_alpha   90.00
_cell.angle_beta   90.00
_cell.angle_gamma   90.00
#
_symmetry.space_group_name_H-M   'P 1'
#
loop_
_entity.id
_entity.type
_entity.pdbx_description
1 polymer ?
#
loop_
_entity_poly.entity_id
_entity_poly.type
_entity_poly.pdbx_seq_one_letter_code
_entity_poly.pdbx_strand_id
1 'polypeptide(L)'
;MKLTTALVALSFLLGAQAKPVKRDTPTPEQCDEWRANIGVYHDHFSPACKVLADACFAKIETGFSQPWSLHECVAAATCQGTTKTVGIASCLDPRIAAAGAQGLSPISQEVWSGHIATDCVTAPGRCPASRQQYIDFIFRTLDELNTDSWPDAQSEVIDIWWQALVDFTGTSGDSIGIGPFNDFLRNSNS
;
A
#
# COMPACT_ATOMS: atom_id res chain seq x y z
N MET A 1 15.42 64.55 -27.81
CA MET A 1 14.46 63.53 -28.31
C MET A 1 15.14 62.18 -28.20
N LYS A 2 14.65 61.11 -27.57
CA LYS A 2 13.49 60.78 -26.73
C LYS A 2 14.04 59.68 -25.79
N LEU A 3 13.98 59.84 -24.46
CA LEU A 3 14.19 58.72 -23.54
C LEU A 3 12.86 57.96 -23.41
N THR A 4 12.89 56.65 -23.65
CA THR A 4 11.71 55.79 -23.53
C THR A 4 11.91 54.92 -22.29
N THR A 5 11.18 55.24 -21.23
CA THR A 5 11.21 54.51 -19.95
C THR A 5 10.27 53.32 -20.04
N ALA A 6 10.78 52.10 -19.95
CA ALA A 6 9.96 50.89 -19.90
C ALA A 6 9.62 50.59 -18.43
N LEU A 7 8.33 50.61 -18.09
CA LEU A 7 7.82 50.10 -16.81
C LEU A 7 7.78 48.57 -16.87
N VAL A 8 8.51 47.91 -15.98
CA VAL A 8 8.38 46.47 -15.72
C VAL A 8 7.34 46.30 -14.61
N ALA A 9 6.15 45.80 -14.94
CA ALA A 9 5.12 45.46 -13.97
C ALA A 9 5.39 44.06 -13.40
N LEU A 10 5.86 43.99 -12.16
CA LEU A 10 6.01 42.74 -11.41
C LEU A 10 4.62 42.27 -10.96
N SER A 11 4.06 41.26 -11.64
CA SER A 11 2.81 40.63 -11.22
C SER A 11 3.12 39.62 -10.11
N PHE A 12 2.79 39.96 -8.86
CA PHE A 12 2.83 39.02 -7.75
C PHE A 12 1.69 38.00 -7.91
N LEU A 13 2.03 36.79 -8.35
CA LEU A 13 1.14 35.64 -8.24
C LEU A 13 1.01 35.29 -6.75
N LEU A 14 -0.16 35.56 -6.18
CA LEU A 14 -0.57 35.00 -4.89
C LEU A 14 -0.69 33.48 -5.06
N GLY A 15 0.38 32.76 -4.73
CA GLY A 15 0.31 31.32 -4.55
C GLY A 15 -0.70 31.01 -3.46
N ALA A 16 -1.79 30.34 -3.81
CA ALA A 16 -2.71 29.79 -2.83
C ALA A 16 -1.92 28.78 -1.97
N GLN A 17 -1.58 29.18 -0.74
CA GLN A 17 -1.07 28.26 0.27
C GLN A 17 -2.19 27.26 0.54
N ALA A 18 -2.02 26.02 0.07
CA ALA A 18 -2.90 24.93 0.47
C ALA A 18 -2.88 24.84 2.00
N LYS A 19 -4.05 24.94 2.64
CA LYS A 19 -4.14 24.68 4.08
C LYS A 19 -3.58 23.28 4.32
N PRO A 20 -2.70 23.07 5.32
CA PRO A 20 -2.30 21.73 5.69
C PRO A 20 -3.59 20.97 6.05
N VAL A 21 -3.88 19.93 5.27
CA VAL A 21 -4.92 18.97 5.65
C VAL A 21 -4.44 18.34 6.94
N LYS A 22 -5.10 18.65 8.05
CA LYS A 22 -4.91 17.93 9.30
C LYS A 22 -5.38 16.50 9.02
N ARG A 23 -4.45 15.59 8.79
CA ARG A 23 -4.76 14.15 8.69
C ARG A 23 -5.00 13.69 10.12
N ASP A 24 -6.25 13.39 10.44
CA ASP A 24 -6.65 13.08 11.80
C ASP A 24 -6.02 11.77 12.25
N THR A 25 -5.35 11.79 13.39
CA THR A 25 -4.87 10.58 14.07
C THR A 25 -6.07 9.71 14.43
N PRO A 26 -6.02 8.38 14.20
CA PRO A 26 -7.13 7.50 14.55
C PRO A 26 -7.51 7.60 16.03
N THR A 27 -8.81 7.53 16.33
CA THR A 27 -9.27 7.45 17.72
C THR A 27 -8.99 6.06 18.30
N PRO A 28 -8.93 5.91 19.64
CA PRO A 28 -8.80 4.60 20.28
C PRO A 28 -9.87 3.59 19.81
N GLU A 29 -11.11 4.03 19.66
CA GLU A 29 -12.22 3.17 19.22
C GLU A 29 -12.00 2.67 17.78
N GLN A 30 -11.52 3.53 16.88
CA GLN A 30 -11.18 3.12 15.50
C GLN A 30 -10.04 2.10 15.50
N CYS A 31 -9.04 2.31 16.36
CA CYS A 31 -7.93 1.37 16.50
C CYS A 31 -8.39 0.01 17.01
N ASP A 32 -9.29 -0.03 17.98
CA ASP A 32 -9.83 -1.28 18.54
C ASP A 32 -10.70 -2.01 17.51
N GLU A 33 -11.53 -1.29 16.76
CA GLU A 33 -12.35 -1.85 15.68
C GLU A 33 -11.50 -2.49 14.59
N TRP A 34 -10.47 -1.78 14.11
CA TRP A 34 -9.59 -2.34 13.08
C TRP A 34 -8.81 -3.56 13.59
N ARG A 35 -8.29 -3.52 14.82
CA ARG A 35 -7.58 -4.65 15.43
C ARG A 35 -8.47 -5.87 15.61
N ALA A 36 -9.73 -5.68 15.98
CA ALA A 36 -10.69 -6.78 16.12
C ALA A 36 -10.99 -7.49 14.79
N ASN A 37 -10.74 -6.82 13.65
CA ASN A 37 -11.05 -7.30 12.31
C ASN A 37 -9.79 -7.54 11.45
N ILE A 38 -8.64 -7.82 12.08
CA ILE A 38 -7.42 -8.19 11.35
C ILE A 38 -7.66 -9.45 10.52
N GLY A 39 -7.23 -9.42 9.25
CA GLY A 39 -7.39 -10.53 8.32
C GLY A 39 -8.81 -10.69 7.76
N VAL A 40 -9.72 -9.76 8.05
CA VAL A 40 -11.07 -9.71 7.46
C VAL A 40 -11.07 -8.76 6.27
N TYR A 41 -11.68 -9.16 5.15
CA TYR A 41 -11.89 -8.32 3.97
C TYR A 41 -13.21 -8.69 3.29
N HIS A 42 -14.07 -7.71 3.02
CA HIS A 42 -15.43 -7.94 2.47
C HIS A 42 -16.19 -9.09 3.15
N ASP A 43 -16.27 -9.04 4.49
CA ASP A 43 -16.92 -10.04 5.35
C ASP A 43 -16.33 -11.46 5.28
N HIS A 44 -15.18 -11.64 4.61
CA HIS A 44 -14.42 -12.89 4.58
C HIS A 44 -13.22 -12.81 5.52
N PHE A 45 -13.13 -13.75 6.46
CA PHE A 45 -11.96 -13.91 7.33
C PHE A 45 -10.98 -14.92 6.72
N SER A 46 -9.71 -14.51 6.60
CA SER A 46 -8.62 -15.37 6.17
C SER A 46 -7.55 -15.50 7.26
N PRO A 47 -7.31 -16.72 7.80
CA PRO A 47 -6.22 -16.97 8.73
C PRO A 47 -4.85 -16.60 8.15
N ALA A 48 -4.63 -16.88 6.86
CA ALA A 48 -3.40 -16.52 6.18
C ALA A 48 -3.21 -15.01 6.09
N CYS A 49 -4.27 -14.26 5.76
CA CYS A 49 -4.20 -12.80 5.74
C CYS A 49 -3.90 -12.23 7.14
N LYS A 50 -4.48 -12.82 8.19
CA LYS A 50 -4.16 -12.44 9.57
C LYS A 50 -2.67 -12.65 9.89
N VAL A 51 -2.08 -13.76 9.47
CA VAL A 51 -0.62 -14.01 9.64
C VAL A 51 0.21 -12.92 8.96
N LEU A 52 -0.11 -12.56 7.72
CA LEU A 52 0.57 -11.49 6.97
C LEU A 52 0.44 -10.14 7.68
N ALA A 53 -0.77 -9.81 8.13
CA ALA A 53 -1.07 -8.56 8.82
C ALA A 53 -0.37 -8.46 10.18
N ASP A 54 -0.41 -9.51 11.00
CA ASP A 54 0.28 -9.55 12.29
C ASP A 54 1.79 -9.39 12.12
N ALA A 55 2.39 -10.04 11.11
CA ALA A 55 3.81 -9.91 10.80
C ALA A 55 4.18 -8.48 10.41
N CYS A 56 3.37 -7.82 9.57
CA CYS A 56 3.53 -6.41 9.26
C CYS A 56 3.51 -5.54 10.52
N PHE A 57 2.49 -5.69 11.35
CA PHE A 57 2.30 -4.84 12.53
C PHE A 57 3.39 -5.07 13.59
N ALA A 58 3.87 -6.30 13.74
CA ALA A 58 5.01 -6.60 14.60
C ALA A 58 6.27 -5.79 14.18
N LYS A 59 6.54 -5.65 12.87
CA LYS A 59 7.67 -4.81 12.39
C LYS A 59 7.45 -3.34 12.72
N ILE A 60 6.22 -2.84 12.57
CA ILE A 60 5.90 -1.44 12.87
C ILE A 60 6.08 -1.15 14.37
N GLU A 61 5.66 -2.07 15.25
CA GLU A 61 5.88 -1.98 16.70
C GLU A 61 7.36 -1.91 17.09
N THR A 62 8.26 -2.50 16.28
CA THR A 62 9.72 -2.36 16.47
C THR A 62 10.28 -1.01 15.99
N GLY A 63 9.43 -0.10 15.51
CA GLY A 63 9.79 1.25 15.10
C GLY A 63 9.95 1.45 13.59
N PHE A 64 9.47 0.54 12.75
CA PHE A 64 9.50 0.69 11.31
C PHE A 64 8.32 1.56 10.82
N SER A 65 8.60 2.70 10.19
CA SER A 65 7.56 3.68 9.80
C SER A 65 7.29 3.76 8.29
N GLN A 66 7.85 2.86 7.50
CA GLN A 66 7.70 2.84 6.04
C GLN A 66 7.05 1.53 5.58
N PRO A 67 5.74 1.30 5.85
CA PRO A 67 5.12 0.00 5.65
C PRO A 67 5.31 -0.57 4.24
N TRP A 68 5.34 0.26 3.19
CA TRP A 68 5.51 -0.20 1.79
C TRP A 68 6.95 -0.60 1.43
N SER A 69 7.88 -0.52 2.38
CA SER A 69 9.23 -1.11 2.29
C SER A 69 9.31 -2.49 2.94
N LEU A 70 8.21 -3.00 3.51
CA LEU A 70 8.10 -4.35 4.07
C LEU A 70 7.15 -5.18 3.20
N HIS A 71 7.61 -6.34 2.75
CA HIS A 71 6.83 -7.18 1.85
C HIS A 71 5.60 -7.78 2.57
N GLU A 72 5.70 -8.05 3.88
CA GLU A 72 4.59 -8.51 4.72
C GLU A 72 3.47 -7.46 4.82
N CYS A 73 3.84 -6.18 4.93
CA CYS A 73 2.88 -5.08 4.95
C CYS A 73 2.19 -4.87 3.60
N VAL A 74 2.92 -5.04 2.50
CA VAL A 74 2.32 -5.00 1.17
C VAL A 74 1.36 -6.18 0.98
N ALA A 75 1.73 -7.39 1.42
CA ALA A 75 0.86 -8.55 1.37
C ALA A 75 -0.41 -8.33 2.19
N ALA A 76 -0.27 -7.86 3.44
CA ALA A 76 -1.38 -7.49 4.31
C ALA A 76 -2.33 -6.46 3.66
N ALA A 77 -1.79 -5.39 3.09
CA ALA A 77 -2.59 -4.36 2.44
C ALA A 77 -3.44 -4.89 1.28
N THR A 78 -2.91 -5.88 0.53
CA THR A 78 -3.67 -6.50 -0.57
C THR A 78 -4.73 -7.49 -0.09
N CYS A 79 -4.55 -8.13 1.08
CA CYS A 79 -5.48 -9.16 1.56
C CYS A 79 -6.55 -8.66 2.53
N GLN A 80 -6.27 -7.64 3.37
CA GLN A 80 -7.24 -7.07 4.32
C GLN A 80 -7.67 -5.62 4.01
N GLY A 81 -7.17 -5.06 2.91
CA GLY A 81 -7.44 -3.68 2.51
C GLY A 81 -6.38 -2.68 2.98
N THR A 82 -6.21 -1.62 2.19
CA THR A 82 -5.20 -0.57 2.40
C THR A 82 -5.60 0.37 3.54
N THR A 83 -6.90 0.69 3.65
CA THR A 83 -7.45 1.55 4.69
C THR A 83 -7.22 0.95 6.06
N LYS A 84 -7.55 -0.33 6.22
CA LYS A 84 -7.35 -1.05 7.49
C LYS A 84 -5.87 -1.19 7.82
N THR A 85 -5.04 -1.55 6.84
CA THR A 85 -3.60 -1.73 7.05
C THR A 85 -2.92 -0.43 7.47
N VAL A 86 -3.18 0.68 6.76
CA VAL A 86 -2.65 2.01 7.13
C VAL A 86 -3.27 2.52 8.43
N GLY A 87 -4.54 2.23 8.67
CA GLY A 87 -5.26 2.58 9.89
C GLY A 87 -4.62 1.98 11.13
N ILE A 88 -4.44 0.65 11.15
CA ILE A 88 -3.76 -0.05 12.26
C ILE A 88 -2.32 0.43 12.39
N ALA A 89 -1.58 0.55 11.29
CA ALA A 89 -0.22 1.07 11.30
C ALA A 89 -0.14 2.48 11.92
N SER A 90 -1.13 3.34 11.66
CA SER A 90 -1.24 4.68 12.25
C SER A 90 -1.55 4.65 13.76
N CYS A 91 -2.25 3.61 14.23
CA CYS A 91 -2.47 3.37 15.66
C CYS A 91 -1.21 2.89 16.40
N LEU A 92 -0.22 2.36 15.67
CA LEU A 92 1.03 1.83 16.21
C LEU A 92 2.17 2.83 16.13
N ASP A 93 2.18 3.69 15.10
CA ASP A 93 3.25 4.66 14.87
C ASP A 93 2.69 6.07 14.52
N PRO A 94 2.95 7.10 15.34
CA PRO A 94 2.48 8.46 15.09
C PRO A 94 3.08 9.10 13.83
N ARG A 95 4.22 8.62 13.33
CA ARG A 95 4.82 9.08 12.07
C ARG A 95 3.98 8.61 10.88
N ILE A 96 3.46 7.39 10.94
CA ILE A 96 2.53 6.85 9.93
C ILE A 96 1.21 7.64 9.99
N ALA A 97 0.68 7.90 11.19
CA ALA A 97 -0.53 8.70 11.36
C ALA A 97 -0.38 10.12 10.78
N ALA A 98 0.74 10.80 11.07
CA ALA A 98 1.03 12.13 10.55
C ALA A 98 1.20 12.15 9.03
N ALA A 99 1.80 11.09 8.46
CA ALA A 99 1.92 10.93 7.02
C ALA A 99 0.55 10.67 6.38
N GLY A 100 -0.27 9.77 6.94
CA GLY A 100 -1.47 9.21 6.30
C GLY A 100 -1.17 8.53 4.95
N ALA A 101 -2.16 7.83 4.38
CA ALA A 101 -1.94 6.95 3.22
C ALA A 101 -1.18 7.60 2.05
N GLN A 102 -1.57 8.82 1.67
CA GLN A 102 -0.93 9.58 0.59
C GLN A 102 0.42 10.19 0.97
N GLY A 103 0.75 10.33 2.26
CA GLY A 103 2.06 10.81 2.72
C GLY A 103 3.10 9.71 2.89
N LEU A 104 2.69 8.44 2.88
CA LEU A 104 3.62 7.31 2.95
C LEU A 104 4.50 7.25 1.71
N SER A 105 5.76 6.86 1.92
CA SER A 105 6.71 6.58 0.85
C SER A 105 6.12 5.58 -0.14
N PRO A 106 6.41 5.69 -1.45
CA PRO A 106 6.03 4.66 -2.42
C PRO A 106 6.56 3.27 -2.04
N ILE A 107 5.97 2.23 -2.62
CA ILE A 107 6.53 0.87 -2.53
C ILE A 107 8.00 0.87 -2.93
N SER A 108 8.83 0.18 -2.14
CA SER A 108 10.26 0.12 -2.44
C SER A 108 10.52 -0.74 -3.67
N GLN A 109 11.56 -0.39 -4.43
CA GLN A 109 11.98 -1.20 -5.59
C GLN A 109 12.41 -2.61 -5.16
N GLU A 110 12.93 -2.75 -3.93
CA GLU A 110 13.30 -4.03 -3.34
C GLU A 110 12.08 -4.93 -3.13
N VAL A 111 10.99 -4.41 -2.57
CA VAL A 111 9.74 -5.19 -2.45
C VAL A 111 9.19 -5.51 -3.84
N TRP A 112 9.13 -4.51 -4.73
CA TRP A 112 8.55 -4.71 -6.07
C TRP A 112 9.31 -5.76 -6.87
N SER A 113 10.62 -5.57 -7.07
CA SER A 113 11.43 -6.47 -7.91
C SER A 113 11.90 -7.73 -7.18
N GLY A 114 12.07 -7.70 -5.87
CA GLY A 114 12.53 -8.85 -5.08
C GLY A 114 11.43 -9.85 -4.74
N HIS A 115 10.20 -9.37 -4.51
CA HIS A 115 9.12 -10.22 -3.99
C HIS A 115 7.91 -10.34 -4.93
N ILE A 116 7.57 -9.28 -5.68
CA ILE A 116 6.34 -9.24 -6.49
C ILE A 116 6.65 -9.55 -7.97
N ALA A 117 7.23 -8.60 -8.70
CA ALA A 117 7.64 -8.75 -10.10
C ALA A 117 9.06 -9.31 -10.21
N THR A 118 9.28 -10.54 -9.76
CA THR A 118 10.64 -11.15 -9.65
C THR A 118 11.41 -11.21 -10.95
N ASP A 119 10.72 -11.33 -12.08
CA ASP A 119 11.35 -11.36 -13.40
C ASP A 119 12.03 -10.02 -13.74
N CYS A 120 11.62 -8.91 -13.11
CA CYS A 120 12.19 -7.58 -13.30
C CYS A 120 13.68 -7.55 -12.95
N VAL A 121 14.14 -8.39 -12.01
CA VAL A 121 15.57 -8.52 -11.67
C VAL A 121 16.36 -9.13 -12.83
N THR A 122 15.79 -10.15 -13.47
CA THR A 122 16.44 -10.90 -14.55
C THR A 122 16.23 -10.29 -15.95
N ALA A 123 15.18 -9.46 -16.10
CA ALA A 123 14.79 -8.82 -17.35
C ALA A 123 14.18 -7.41 -17.09
N PRO A 124 15.01 -6.36 -16.93
CA PRO A 124 14.60 -5.01 -16.49
C PRO A 124 13.57 -4.24 -17.36
N GLY A 125 13.05 -4.83 -18.43
CA GLY A 125 11.96 -4.29 -19.26
C GLY A 125 10.62 -5.01 -19.10
N ARG A 126 10.53 -6.08 -18.30
CA ARG A 126 9.31 -6.87 -18.04
C ARG A 126 8.88 -6.75 -16.58
N CYS A 127 8.70 -5.51 -16.13
CA CYS A 127 8.41 -5.21 -14.73
C CYS A 127 6.92 -5.09 -14.33
N PRO A 128 5.90 -5.37 -15.17
CA PRO A 128 4.56 -5.66 -14.65
C PRO A 128 4.54 -7.00 -13.91
N ALA A 129 3.87 -7.04 -12.75
CA ALA A 129 3.61 -8.27 -12.03
C ALA A 129 2.42 -8.98 -12.66
N SER A 130 2.60 -10.23 -13.08
CA SER A 130 1.51 -11.11 -13.49
C SER A 130 0.69 -11.59 -12.29
N ARG A 131 -0.51 -12.12 -12.55
CA ARG A 131 -1.33 -12.78 -11.51
C ARG A 131 -0.58 -13.91 -10.80
N GLN A 132 0.15 -14.76 -11.55
CA GLN A 132 0.91 -15.86 -10.95
C GLN A 132 2.01 -15.33 -10.03
N GLN A 133 2.71 -14.28 -10.44
CA GLN A 133 3.73 -13.64 -9.60
C GLN A 133 3.13 -13.04 -8.31
N TYR A 134 1.91 -12.50 -8.36
CA TYR A 134 1.19 -12.07 -7.17
C TYR A 134 0.82 -13.24 -6.24
N ILE A 135 0.36 -14.36 -6.79
CA ILE A 135 0.11 -15.59 -6.01
C ILE A 135 1.41 -16.05 -5.36
N ASP A 136 2.49 -16.18 -6.13
CA ASP A 136 3.80 -16.61 -5.64
C ASP A 136 4.33 -15.66 -4.55
N PHE A 137 4.09 -14.35 -4.68
CA PHE A 137 4.41 -13.36 -3.66
C PHE A 137 3.72 -13.65 -2.32
N ILE A 138 2.40 -13.90 -2.33
CA ILE A 138 1.64 -14.22 -1.12
C ILE A 138 2.16 -15.51 -0.48
N PHE A 139 2.27 -16.59 -1.26
CA PHE A 139 2.70 -17.89 -0.74
C PHE A 139 4.15 -17.87 -0.24
N ARG A 140 5.06 -17.21 -0.96
CA ARG A 140 6.44 -17.03 -0.50
C ARG A 140 6.53 -16.22 0.79
N THR A 141 5.74 -15.16 0.93
CA THR A 141 5.72 -14.37 2.16
C THR A 141 5.25 -15.21 3.35
N LEU A 142 4.23 -16.06 3.16
CA LEU A 142 3.76 -16.99 4.19
C LEU A 142 4.82 -18.06 4.53
N ASP A 143 5.52 -18.58 3.52
CA ASP A 143 6.62 -19.53 3.69
C ASP A 143 7.78 -18.94 4.50
N GLU A 144 8.18 -17.71 4.19
CA GLU A 144 9.21 -16.95 4.94
C GLU A 144 8.81 -16.71 6.41
N LEU A 145 7.49 -16.65 6.70
CA LEU A 145 6.94 -16.55 8.04
C LEU A 145 6.78 -17.91 8.76
N ASN A 146 7.10 -19.03 8.08
CA ASN A 146 7.05 -20.38 8.61
C ASN A 146 5.69 -20.73 9.27
N THR A 147 4.61 -20.44 8.54
CA THR A 147 3.22 -20.68 8.97
C THR A 147 2.63 -21.95 8.37
N ASP A 148 1.66 -22.55 9.06
CA ASP A 148 0.82 -23.63 8.53
C ASP A 148 -0.53 -23.13 7.98
N SER A 149 -0.75 -21.80 7.99
CA SER A 149 -1.98 -21.17 7.50
C SER A 149 -1.83 -20.73 6.05
N TRP A 150 -2.49 -21.44 5.15
CA TRP A 150 -2.43 -21.20 3.71
C TRP A 150 -3.80 -20.79 3.17
N PRO A 151 -3.89 -19.74 2.34
CA PRO A 151 -5.14 -19.36 1.71
C PRO A 151 -5.45 -20.29 0.54
N ASP A 152 -6.72 -20.41 0.19
CA ASP A 152 -7.09 -21.00 -1.08
C ASP A 152 -6.71 -20.03 -2.23
N ALA A 153 -5.88 -20.52 -3.16
CA ALA A 153 -5.34 -19.68 -4.23
C ALA A 153 -6.44 -19.11 -5.13
N GLN A 154 -7.52 -19.87 -5.38
CA GLN A 154 -8.59 -19.41 -6.25
C GLN A 154 -9.54 -18.47 -5.51
N SER A 155 -10.20 -18.98 -4.48
CA SER A 155 -11.31 -18.28 -3.81
C SER A 155 -10.88 -17.14 -2.90
N GLU A 156 -9.62 -17.10 -2.43
CA GLU A 156 -9.12 -16.00 -1.61
C GLU A 156 -8.14 -15.12 -2.39
N VAL A 157 -7.03 -15.70 -2.86
CA VAL A 157 -5.94 -14.91 -3.46
C VAL A 157 -6.37 -14.30 -4.78
N ILE A 158 -7.03 -15.07 -5.65
CA ILE A 158 -7.46 -14.57 -6.97
C ILE A 158 -8.79 -13.80 -6.85
N ASP A 159 -9.84 -14.45 -6.35
CA ASP A 159 -11.21 -13.95 -6.47
C ASP A 159 -11.50 -12.77 -5.53
N ILE A 160 -10.72 -12.60 -4.45
CA ILE A 160 -10.90 -11.51 -3.49
C ILE A 160 -9.73 -10.52 -3.58
N TRP A 161 -8.49 -10.96 -3.35
CA TRP A 161 -7.36 -10.04 -3.15
C TRP A 161 -6.80 -9.46 -4.46
N TRP A 162 -6.50 -10.33 -5.43
CA TRP A 162 -6.10 -9.90 -6.76
C TRP A 162 -7.22 -9.14 -7.46
N GLN A 163 -8.47 -9.63 -7.35
CA GLN A 163 -9.59 -8.96 -7.98
C GLN A 163 -9.77 -7.52 -7.47
N ALA A 164 -9.58 -7.27 -6.18
CA ALA A 164 -9.60 -5.90 -5.64
C ALA A 164 -8.51 -4.99 -6.26
N LEU A 165 -7.32 -5.51 -6.50
CA LEU A 165 -6.26 -4.79 -7.22
C LEU A 165 -6.65 -4.50 -8.67
N VAL A 166 -7.22 -5.48 -9.37
CA VAL A 166 -7.66 -5.34 -10.76
C VAL A 166 -8.77 -4.31 -10.87
N ASP A 167 -9.78 -4.39 -10.01
CA ASP A 167 -10.93 -3.48 -9.99
C ASP A 167 -10.50 -2.05 -9.71
N PHE A 168 -9.59 -1.84 -8.73
CA PHE A 168 -9.06 -0.51 -8.45
C PHE A 168 -8.23 0.04 -9.62
N THR A 169 -7.36 -0.78 -10.21
CA THR A 169 -6.42 -0.33 -11.25
C THR A 169 -7.07 -0.18 -12.63
N GLY A 170 -8.25 -0.76 -12.84
CA GLY A 170 -8.93 -0.77 -14.14
C GLY A 170 -8.17 -1.55 -15.22
N THR A 171 -7.32 -2.50 -14.83
CA THR A 171 -6.51 -3.32 -15.74
C THR A 171 -7.28 -4.54 -16.23
N SER A 172 -6.80 -5.22 -17.29
CA SER A 172 -7.45 -6.43 -17.84
C SER A 172 -7.33 -7.68 -16.96
N GLY A 173 -6.67 -7.58 -15.79
CA GLY A 173 -6.51 -8.69 -14.84
C GLY A 173 -5.33 -9.63 -15.11
N ASP A 174 -4.54 -9.36 -16.15
CA ASP A 174 -3.40 -10.22 -16.54
C ASP A 174 -2.07 -9.78 -15.91
N SER A 175 -1.86 -8.47 -15.78
CA SER A 175 -0.69 -7.92 -15.12
C SER A 175 -0.92 -6.50 -14.61
N ILE A 176 -0.19 -6.12 -13.56
CA ILE A 176 -0.26 -4.81 -12.93
C ILE A 176 1.16 -4.23 -12.86
N GLY A 177 1.33 -3.00 -13.35
CA GLY A 177 2.60 -2.27 -13.22
C GLY A 177 2.80 -1.67 -11.82
N ILE A 178 4.05 -1.33 -11.48
CA ILE A 178 4.39 -0.73 -10.17
C ILE A 178 3.61 0.55 -9.89
N GLY A 179 3.36 1.39 -10.92
CA GLY A 179 2.61 2.63 -10.78
C GLY A 179 1.19 2.39 -10.25
N PRO A 180 0.34 1.67 -11.00
CA PRO A 180 -1.01 1.33 -10.55
C PRO A 180 -1.05 0.57 -9.21
N PHE A 181 -0.10 -0.34 -8.96
CA PHE A 181 -0.03 -1.04 -7.68
C PHE A 181 0.31 -0.11 -6.51
N ASN A 182 1.27 0.81 -6.71
CA ASN A 182 1.60 1.83 -5.72
C ASN A 182 0.43 2.81 -5.48
N ASP A 183 -0.31 3.13 -6.54
CA ASP A 183 -1.51 3.96 -6.43
C ASP A 183 -2.61 3.25 -5.64
N PHE A 184 -2.77 1.93 -5.79
CA PHE A 184 -3.64 1.13 -4.93
C PHE A 184 -3.24 1.27 -3.46
N LEU A 185 -1.97 1.01 -3.12
CA LEU A 185 -1.49 1.07 -1.73
C LEU A 185 -1.72 2.42 -1.05
N ARG A 186 -1.71 3.53 -1.82
CA ARG A 186 -1.75 4.90 -1.27
C ARG A 186 -3.09 5.59 -1.42
N ASN A 187 -3.97 5.12 -2.32
CA ASN A 187 -5.21 5.80 -2.66
C ASN A 187 -6.46 4.89 -2.66
N SER A 188 -6.30 3.56 -2.56
CA SER A 188 -7.45 2.67 -2.43
C SER A 188 -8.14 2.88 -1.08
N ASN A 189 -9.48 2.81 -1.11
CA ASN A 189 -10.34 2.80 0.07
C ASN A 189 -10.83 1.39 0.43
N SER A 190 -10.13 0.37 -0.08
CA SER A 190 -10.29 -1.03 0.35
C SER A 190 -9.92 -1.22 1.81
#